data_AF-A0A9W7D2B6-F1
#
_entry.id   AF-A0A9W7D2B6-F1
#
_cell.length_a   1.000
_cell.length_b   1.000
_cell.length_c   1.000
_cell.angle_alpha   90.00
_cell.angle_beta   90.00
_cell.angle_gamma   90.00
#
_symmetry.space_group_name_H-M   'P 1'
#
loop_
_entity.id
_entity.type
_entity.pdbx_description
1 polymer ?
#
loop_
_entity_poly.entity_id
_entity_poly.type
_entity_poly.pdbx_seq_one_letter_code
_entity_poly.pdbx_strand_id
1 'polypeptide(L)'
;MDSTDWKWFVQNLLKYAFDGAAALLLDNFDSNVSEEGRRVVVEEANATVVPLPPNTTAVCQPLDVGVMGPLKTKLRAKFRGISAGTAQGKCLRAIKSTIAAWEELEETTAIRSFEKAIPRYPEVMV
;
A
#
# COMPACT_ATOMS: atom_id res chain seq x y z
N MET A 1 -2.38 10.24 5.79
CA MET A 1 -2.79 11.05 4.62
C MET A 1 -4.11 11.67 4.99
N ASP A 2 -4.23 12.99 5.05
CA ASP A 2 -5.53 13.58 5.39
C ASP A 2 -6.53 13.42 4.22
N SER A 3 -7.75 13.92 4.39
CA SER A 3 -8.80 13.83 3.35
C SER A 3 -8.45 14.61 2.08
N THR A 4 -7.69 15.70 2.19
CA THR A 4 -7.26 16.50 1.04
C THR A 4 -6.21 15.76 0.23
N ASP A 5 -5.20 15.23 0.92
CA ASP A 5 -4.16 14.42 0.29
C ASP A 5 -4.75 13.14 -0.33
N TRP A 6 -5.70 12.49 0.35
CA TRP A 6 -6.37 11.29 -0.17
C TRP A 6 -7.13 11.58 -1.45
N LYS A 7 -7.95 12.63 -1.45
CA LYS A 7 -8.65 13.07 -2.65
C LYS A 7 -7.68 13.37 -3.79
N TRP A 8 -6.59 14.09 -3.50
CA TRP A 8 -5.58 14.38 -4.52
C TRP A 8 -4.93 13.10 -5.07
N PHE A 9 -4.57 12.16 -4.20
CA PHE A 9 -3.99 10.88 -4.58
C PHE A 9 -4.92 10.08 -5.49
N VAL A 10 -6.21 10.01 -5.13
CA VAL A 10 -7.22 9.28 -5.91
C VAL A 10 -7.38 9.91 -7.31
N GLN A 11 -7.54 11.24 -7.35
CA GLN A 11 -7.81 11.99 -8.58
C GLN A 11 -6.63 12.07 -9.54
N ASN A 12 -5.39 11.96 -9.05
CA ASN A 12 -4.19 12.21 -9.87
C ASN A 12 -3.32 10.98 -10.06
N LEU A 13 -3.44 9.94 -9.23
CA LEU A 13 -2.60 8.75 -9.31
C LEU A 13 -3.43 7.47 -9.37
N LEU A 14 -4.32 7.24 -8.41
CA LEU A 14 -4.99 5.94 -8.25
C LEU A 14 -5.87 5.56 -9.45
N LYS A 15 -6.56 6.53 -10.06
CA LYS A 15 -7.44 6.27 -11.20
C LYS A 15 -6.76 5.68 -12.44
N TYR A 16 -5.44 5.82 -12.54
CA TYR A 16 -4.66 5.26 -13.64
C TYR A 16 -4.08 3.87 -13.32
N ALA A 17 -4.35 3.33 -12.12
CA ALA A 17 -3.78 2.06 -11.67
C ALA A 17 -4.57 0.84 -12.14
N PHE A 18 -5.78 1.02 -12.69
CA PHE A 18 -6.68 -0.08 -13.04
C PHE A 18 -7.38 0.19 -14.38
N ASP A 19 -7.51 -0.84 -15.22
CA ASP A 19 -8.20 -0.76 -16.52
C ASP A 19 -9.72 -1.00 -16.43
N GLY A 20 -10.24 -1.27 -15.22
CA GLY A 20 -11.63 -1.65 -15.00
C GLY A 20 -12.03 -1.61 -13.53
N ALA A 21 -13.19 -2.21 -13.23
CA ALA A 21 -13.72 -2.24 -11.87
C ALA A 21 -12.77 -2.99 -10.93
N ALA A 22 -12.38 -2.35 -9.82
CA ALA A 22 -11.42 -2.89 -8.87
C ALA A 22 -11.93 -2.85 -7.42
N ALA A 23 -11.38 -3.74 -6.58
CA ALA A 23 -11.57 -3.71 -5.13
C ALA A 23 -10.27 -3.25 -4.46
N LEU A 24 -10.36 -2.20 -3.64
CA LEU A 24 -9.24 -1.65 -2.88
C LEU A 24 -9.29 -2.14 -1.44
N LEU A 25 -8.39 -3.07 -1.12
CA LEU A 25 -8.22 -3.55 0.25
C LEU A 25 -7.36 -2.56 1.04
N LEU A 26 -7.97 -1.81 1.94
CA LEU A 26 -7.32 -0.74 2.71
C LEU A 26 -7.46 -0.96 4.21
N ASP A 27 -6.56 -0.38 4.98
CA ASP A 27 -6.72 -0.29 6.43
C ASP A 27 -7.87 0.66 6.78
N ASN A 28 -8.28 0.63 8.05
CA ASN A 28 -9.42 1.42 8.54
C ASN A 28 -9.02 2.86 8.88
N PHE A 29 -8.09 3.46 8.12
CA PHE A 29 -7.70 4.85 8.29
C PHE A 29 -8.86 5.77 7.89
N ASP A 30 -9.19 6.77 8.71
CA ASP A 30 -10.44 7.54 8.59
C ASP A 30 -10.68 8.12 7.19
N SER A 31 -9.67 8.72 6.56
CA SER A 31 -9.82 9.29 5.21
C SER A 31 -10.05 8.26 4.11
N ASN A 32 -9.68 6.99 4.32
CA ASN A 32 -9.92 5.90 3.37
C ASN A 32 -11.38 5.39 3.46
N VAL A 33 -11.92 5.35 4.68
CA VAL A 33 -13.19 4.66 4.98
C VAL A 33 -14.38 5.59 5.23
N SER A 34 -14.14 6.90 5.39
CA SER A 34 -15.22 7.89 5.47
C SER A 34 -16.11 7.85 4.23
N GLU A 35 -17.33 8.34 4.35
CA GLU A 35 -18.27 8.41 3.24
C GLU A 35 -17.65 9.18 2.05
N GLU A 36 -17.04 10.33 2.31
CA GLU A 36 -16.38 11.16 1.30
C GLU A 36 -15.17 10.46 0.69
N GLY A 37 -14.37 9.80 1.53
CA GLY A 37 -13.17 9.05 1.11
C GLY A 37 -13.50 7.87 0.21
N ARG A 38 -14.61 7.17 0.47
CA ARG A 38 -15.11 6.09 -0.37
C ARG A 38 -15.76 6.63 -1.64
N ARG A 39 -16.51 7.74 -1.55
CA ARG A 39 -17.18 8.35 -2.69
C ARG A 39 -16.18 8.77 -3.77
N VAL A 40 -15.08 9.44 -3.38
CA VAL A 40 -14.07 9.89 -4.35
C VAL A 40 -13.44 8.71 -5.10
N VAL A 41 -13.25 7.57 -4.45
CA VAL A 41 -12.70 6.36 -5.09
C VAL A 41 -13.67 5.81 -6.14
N VAL A 42 -14.96 5.74 -5.82
CA VAL A 42 -15.99 5.25 -6.75
C VAL A 42 -16.10 6.19 -7.95
N GLU A 43 -16.18 7.49 -7.71
CA GLU A 43 -16.38 8.52 -8.74
C GLU A 43 -15.17 8.67 -9.67
N GLU A 44 -13.95 8.62 -9.14
CA GLU A 44 -12.74 8.99 -9.89
C GLU A 44 -11.96 7.79 -10.40
N ALA A 45 -12.02 6.64 -9.71
CA ALA A 45 -11.17 5.48 -9.99
C ALA A 45 -11.94 4.20 -10.35
N ASN A 46 -13.28 4.25 -10.43
CA ASN A 46 -14.14 3.09 -10.72
C ASN A 46 -13.80 1.88 -9.81
N ALA A 47 -13.52 2.16 -8.53
CA ALA A 47 -13.11 1.15 -7.57
C ALA A 47 -13.99 1.18 -6.32
N THR A 48 -14.04 0.06 -5.61
CA THR A 48 -14.76 -0.06 -4.34
C THR A 48 -13.77 -0.24 -3.19
N VAL A 49 -13.88 0.58 -2.16
CA VAL A 49 -13.10 0.41 -0.93
C VAL A 49 -13.65 -0.75 -0.11
N VAL A 50 -12.77 -1.69 0.22
CA VAL A 50 -13.01 -2.83 1.11
C VAL A 50 -12.14 -2.62 2.35
N PRO A 51 -12.69 -2.10 3.45
CA PRO A 51 -11.93 -1.87 4.67
C PRO A 51 -11.61 -3.18 5.38
N LEU A 52 -10.39 -3.30 5.87
CA LEU A 52 -10.00 -4.39 6.76
C LEU A 52 -10.66 -4.24 8.14
N PRO A 53 -10.99 -5.36 8.82
CA PRO A 53 -11.45 -5.28 10.20
C PRO A 53 -10.43 -4.55 11.09
N PRO A 54 -10.88 -3.83 12.14
CA PRO A 54 -9.97 -3.11 13.03
C PRO A 54 -8.87 -4.03 13.61
N ASN A 55 -7.64 -3.50 13.71
CA ASN A 55 -6.47 -4.20 14.26
C ASN A 55 -6.01 -5.45 13.48
N THR A 56 -6.41 -5.61 12.22
CA THR A 56 -6.01 -6.79 11.41
C THR A 56 -4.96 -6.51 10.35
N THR A 57 -4.49 -5.27 10.18
CA THR A 57 -3.56 -4.88 9.09
C THR A 57 -2.31 -5.76 9.05
N ALA A 58 -1.70 -6.02 10.20
CA ALA A 58 -0.50 -6.85 10.31
C ALA A 58 -0.66 -8.32 9.88
N VAL A 59 -1.92 -8.80 9.71
CA VAL A 59 -2.25 -10.19 9.36
C VAL A 59 -3.01 -10.29 8.04
N CYS A 60 -3.86 -9.31 7.74
CA CYS A 60 -4.80 -9.36 6.64
C CYS A 60 -4.46 -8.37 5.51
N GLN A 61 -3.49 -7.47 5.69
CA GLN A 61 -3.09 -6.55 4.61
C GLN A 61 -1.94 -7.16 3.79
N PRO A 62 -2.14 -7.43 2.48
CA PRO A 62 -1.10 -7.98 1.60
C PRO A 62 0.22 -7.20 1.62
N LEU A 63 0.11 -5.86 1.62
CA LEU A 63 1.26 -4.96 1.71
C LEU A 63 2.12 -5.28 2.92
N ASP A 64 1.54 -5.29 4.12
CA ASP A 64 2.25 -5.56 5.37
C ASP A 64 2.77 -6.99 5.48
N VAL A 65 1.97 -8.01 5.13
CA VAL A 65 2.35 -9.42 5.33
C VAL A 65 3.36 -9.94 4.32
N GLY A 66 3.33 -9.43 3.09
CA GLY A 66 4.08 -10.04 1.97
C GLY A 66 5.07 -9.13 1.29
N VAL A 67 4.79 -7.82 1.20
CA VAL A 67 5.59 -6.89 0.38
C VAL A 67 6.59 -6.10 1.24
N MET A 68 6.18 -5.61 2.41
CA MET A 68 7.01 -4.72 3.23
C MET A 68 8.32 -5.36 3.70
N GLY A 69 8.31 -6.66 4.01
CA GLY A 69 9.52 -7.40 4.40
C GLY A 69 10.59 -7.40 3.30
N PRO A 70 10.30 -7.99 2.12
CA PRO A 70 11.20 -7.96 0.96
C PRO A 70 11.63 -6.56 0.55
N LEU A 71 10.71 -5.58 0.52
CA LEU A 71 11.03 -4.19 0.19
C LEU A 71 12.05 -3.60 1.15
N LYS A 72 11.85 -3.76 2.47
CA LYS A 72 12.78 -3.27 3.50
C LYS A 72 14.15 -3.93 3.38
N THR A 73 14.22 -5.21 3.02
CA THR A 73 15.50 -5.91 2.79
C THR A 73 16.28 -5.29 1.63
N LYS A 74 15.62 -5.09 0.48
CA LYS A 74 16.24 -4.44 -0.70
C LYS A 74 16.64 -3.00 -0.40
N LEU A 75 15.77 -2.26 0.29
CA LEU A 75 16.06 -0.88 0.69
C LEU A 75 17.29 -0.80 1.58
N ARG A 76 17.46 -1.69 2.57
CA ARG A 76 18.65 -1.72 3.43
C ARG A 76 19.94 -1.98 2.66
N ALA A 77 19.89 -2.83 1.63
CA ALA A 77 21.05 -3.08 0.77
C ALA A 77 21.45 -1.85 -0.07
N LYS A 78 20.48 -1.01 -0.45
CA LYS A 78 20.70 0.16 -1.32
C LYS A 78 20.95 1.45 -0.55
N PHE A 79 20.35 1.59 0.63
CA PHE A 79 20.35 2.83 1.38
C PHE A 79 21.69 3.05 2.08
N ARG A 80 22.49 4.00 1.57
CA ARG A 80 23.81 4.35 2.11
C ARG A 80 23.78 5.31 3.31
N GLY A 81 22.66 5.38 4.03
CA GLY A 81 22.54 6.14 5.28
C GLY A 81 22.20 7.63 5.12
N ILE A 82 22.06 8.30 6.27
CA ILE A 82 21.73 9.72 6.46
C ILE A 82 22.93 10.57 6.89
N SER A 83 24.15 10.02 6.80
CA SER A 83 25.35 10.49 7.49
C SER A 83 25.88 11.87 7.06
N ALA A 84 25.41 12.45 5.94
CA ALA A 84 25.78 13.81 5.56
C ALA A 84 24.74 14.50 4.64
N GLY A 85 24.67 15.83 4.69
CA GLY A 85 23.90 16.67 3.76
C GLY A 85 22.61 17.28 4.31
N THR A 86 21.94 18.08 3.47
CA THR A 86 20.70 18.81 3.80
C THR A 86 19.52 17.86 3.98
N ALA A 87 18.45 18.33 4.65
CA ALA A 87 17.21 17.58 4.79
C ALA A 87 16.63 17.16 3.41
N GLN A 88 16.65 18.08 2.44
CA GLN A 88 16.24 17.79 1.06
C GLN A 88 17.12 16.72 0.41
N GLY A 89 18.44 16.78 0.59
CA GLY A 89 19.36 15.76 0.08
C GLY A 89 19.12 14.38 0.70
N LYS A 90 18.80 14.32 2.01
CA LYS A 90 18.42 13.08 2.69
C LYS A 90 17.11 12.52 2.15
N CYS A 91 16.09 13.37 1.99
CA CYS A 91 14.80 13.00 1.42
C CYS A 91 14.95 12.43 -0.01
N LEU A 92 15.69 13.14 -0.88
CA LEU A 92 15.92 12.69 -2.25
C LEU A 92 16.63 11.33 -2.32
N ARG A 93 17.59 11.07 -1.41
CA ARG A 93 18.26 9.75 -1.33
C ARG A 93 17.31 8.65 -0.87
N ALA A 94 16.45 8.92 0.11
CA ALA A 94 15.43 7.98 0.55
C ALA A 94 14.44 7.63 -0.59
N ILE A 95 13.96 8.63 -1.32
CA ILE A 95 13.06 8.43 -2.47
C ILE A 95 13.75 7.59 -3.55
N LYS A 96 14.94 7.98 -4.00
CA LYS A 96 15.69 7.24 -5.04
C LYS A 96 16.01 5.80 -4.64
N SER A 97 16.39 5.59 -3.38
CA SER A 97 16.67 4.24 -2.88
C SER A 97 15.42 3.38 -2.79
N THR A 98 14.27 3.98 -2.46
CA THR A 98 12.98 3.28 -2.39
C THR A 98 12.51 2.88 -3.79
N ILE A 99 12.60 3.79 -4.77
CA ILE A 99 12.29 3.49 -6.19
C ILE A 99 13.16 2.33 -6.67
N ALA A 100 14.49 2.42 -6.50
CA ALA A 100 15.40 1.37 -6.93
C ALA A 100 15.18 0.03 -6.19
N ALA A 101 14.71 0.05 -4.95
CA ALA A 101 14.35 -1.16 -4.21
C ALA A 101 13.03 -1.77 -4.73
N TRP A 102 12.06 -0.92 -5.11
CA TRP A 102 10.77 -1.33 -5.66
C TRP A 102 10.93 -1.96 -7.06
N GLU A 103 11.74 -1.36 -7.93
CA GLU A 103 12.00 -1.86 -9.29
C GLU A 103 12.64 -3.26 -9.31
N GLU A 104 13.30 -3.67 -8.23
CA GLU A 104 13.87 -5.02 -8.09
C GLU A 104 12.90 -6.04 -7.45
N LEU A 105 11.74 -5.61 -6.97
CA LEU A 105 10.74 -6.55 -6.46
C LEU A 105 10.09 -7.28 -7.62
N GLU A 106 10.09 -8.61 -7.54
CA GLU A 106 9.34 -9.41 -8.50
C GLU A 106 7.84 -9.21 -8.27
N GLU A 107 7.08 -9.13 -9.37
CA GLU A 107 5.62 -9.11 -9.36
C GLU A 107 5.03 -10.29 -8.58
N THR A 108 5.69 -11.46 -8.63
CA THR A 108 5.33 -12.66 -7.86
C THR A 108 5.28 -12.40 -6.34
N THR A 109 6.04 -11.42 -5.83
CA THR A 109 6.02 -11.02 -4.42
C THR A 109 4.68 -10.35 -4.08
N ALA A 110 4.19 -9.48 -4.95
CA ALA A 110 2.89 -8.83 -4.78
C ALA A 110 1.76 -9.86 -4.90
N ILE A 111 1.77 -10.72 -5.92
CA ILE A 111 0.75 -11.76 -6.11
C ILE A 111 0.66 -12.70 -4.91
N ARG A 112 1.79 -13.27 -4.47
CA ARG A 112 1.84 -14.17 -3.30
C ARG A 112 1.47 -13.49 -1.99
N SER A 113 1.55 -12.16 -1.92
CA SER A 113 1.17 -11.42 -0.71
C SER A 113 -0.34 -11.50 -0.44
N PHE A 114 -1.16 -11.57 -1.49
CA PHE A 114 -2.61 -11.75 -1.35
C PHE A 114 -2.94 -13.13 -0.80
N GLU A 115 -2.32 -14.19 -1.31
CA GLU A 115 -2.50 -15.55 -0.80
C GLU A 115 -2.09 -15.68 0.68
N LYS A 116 -1.04 -14.97 1.09
CA LYS A 116 -0.57 -14.93 2.49
C LYS A 116 -1.51 -14.17 3.41
N ALA A 117 -2.19 -13.15 2.89
CA ALA A 117 -3.08 -12.28 3.67
C ALA A 117 -4.45 -12.93 3.94
N ILE A 118 -4.80 -14.00 3.21
CA ILE A 118 -6.04 -14.75 3.45
C ILE A 118 -5.90 -15.49 4.80
N PRO A 119 -6.74 -15.18 5.79
CA PRO A 119 -6.73 -15.91 7.06
C PRO A 119 -7.00 -17.39 6.80
N ARG A 120 -6.02 -18.23 7.14
CA ARG A 120 -6.21 -19.67 7.20
C ARG A 120 -6.90 -19.97 8.52
N TYR A 121 -8.23 -19.94 8.52
CA TYR A 121 -9.01 -20.46 9.65
C TYR A 121 -8.55 -21.89 9.98
N PRO A 122 -8.60 -22.34 11.24
CA PRO A 122 -8.84 -23.77 11.43
C PRO A 122 -10.21 -24.06 10.79
N GLU A 123 -10.29 -25.09 9.95
CA GLU A 123 -11.58 -25.61 9.48
C GLU A 123 -12.51 -25.73 10.69
N VAL A 124 -13.55 -24.90 10.74
CA VAL A 124 -14.61 -25.10 11.72
C VAL A 124 -15.34 -26.33 11.21
N MET A 125 -15.02 -27.49 11.80
CA MET A 125 -15.84 -28.69 11.61
C MET A 125 -17.24 -28.34 12.08
N VAL A 126 -18.15 -28.15 11.12
CA VAL A 126 -19.60 -28.07 11.36
C VAL A 126 -20.13 -29.48 11.56
#